data_AF-A0A8J5IYH6-F1
#
_entry.id   AF-A0A8J5IYH6-F1
#
_cell.length_a   1.000
_cell.length_b   1.000
_cell.length_c   1.000
_cell.angle_alpha   90.00
_cell.angle_beta   90.00
_cell.angle_gamma   90.00
#
_symmetry.space_group_name_H-M   'P 1'
#
loop_
_entity.id
_entity.type
_entity.pdbx_description
1 polymer ?
#
loop_
_entity_poly.entity_id
_entity_poly.type
_entity_poly.pdbx_seq_one_letter_code
_entity_poly.pdbx_strand_id
1 'polypeptide(L)'
;MESQTRGLRDALGPNTEFVFLNGPFEARGPTDEIIERIFGETAPFYEWWSARYLEKEEREDIEAEEGVPRGTTKRWCLEFEDIDQAIEYMDEKLNELGEFDLAVGFSQGAIMLTILSMWYLKKTNKRWWKLLLCVCGVYPRGINVRELFETHEGQQILVPFPSIHVVGQKDSLYEESLVLKDMFTEHPKGSPLPRLLLEHDGGHKFPTPKRHKEFYADLASTIWQFFNDTPLNPPPFASSKKIRVLCLHGFRTNKQVMMDQTRGLRAALGDSAEFVMLNGTYEARGTSDPMIESAYKSSAPFYEWFENQLADGSPLLYNDAESSAKARLQSGADQGEDHAWSLSYKGIEQSMVRIDEELRRHGPFDVVIGFSQGAALLTILTMWYLRHGNVSWWKLVICVGGVDVSGVNVKSLFLDKSGNRVLVALPSIHLIGKTDPLYHESHRLALSWGDKAEPNAFKKRVYVHDGGHKFPSASQNREFYAELGRAIKQHCKKGIETNASRL
;
A
#
# COMPACT_ATOMS: atom_id res chain seq x y z
N MET A 1 -19.53 -23.50 -7.40
CA MET A 1 -19.64 -22.02 -7.30
C MET A 1 -20.08 -21.32 -8.59
N GLU A 2 -19.58 -21.69 -9.78
CA GLU A 2 -19.90 -20.98 -11.05
C GLU A 2 -21.40 -20.74 -11.32
N SER A 3 -22.25 -21.76 -11.11
CA SER A 3 -23.69 -21.61 -11.30
C SER A 3 -24.33 -20.70 -10.24
N GLN A 4 -23.80 -20.70 -9.02
CA GLN A 4 -24.33 -19.93 -7.89
C GLN A 4 -23.98 -18.44 -8.00
N THR A 5 -22.80 -18.11 -8.52
CA THR A 5 -22.34 -16.73 -8.68
C THR A 5 -22.83 -16.07 -9.98
N ARG A 6 -23.62 -16.75 -10.82
CA ARG A 6 -24.08 -16.22 -12.11
C ARG A 6 -24.68 -14.82 -12.01
N GLY A 7 -25.56 -14.57 -11.05
CA GLY A 7 -26.17 -13.24 -10.89
C GLY A 7 -25.16 -12.14 -10.56
N LEU A 8 -24.14 -12.47 -9.75
CA LEU A 8 -23.06 -11.54 -9.42
C LEU A 8 -22.17 -11.28 -10.64
N ARG A 9 -21.80 -12.33 -11.37
CA ARG A 9 -20.99 -12.25 -12.59
C ARG A 9 -21.67 -11.41 -13.66
N ASP A 10 -22.95 -11.67 -13.91
CA ASP A 10 -23.76 -10.94 -14.89
C ASP A 10 -23.84 -9.45 -14.52
N ALA A 11 -23.96 -9.13 -13.22
CA ALA A 11 -24.08 -7.76 -12.73
C ALA A 11 -22.75 -6.99 -12.69
N LEU A 12 -21.64 -7.64 -12.35
CA LEU A 12 -20.30 -7.02 -12.40
C LEU A 12 -19.83 -6.79 -13.85
N GLY A 13 -20.32 -7.61 -14.78
CA GLY A 13 -20.10 -7.42 -16.22
C GLY A 13 -18.72 -7.89 -16.70
N PRO A 14 -18.34 -7.53 -17.94
CA PRO A 14 -17.18 -8.12 -18.62
C PRO A 14 -15.82 -7.64 -18.10
N ASN A 15 -15.79 -6.63 -17.22
CA ASN A 15 -14.56 -6.08 -16.64
C ASN A 15 -14.09 -6.83 -15.39
N THR A 16 -14.69 -7.99 -15.09
CA THR A 16 -14.36 -8.78 -13.90
C THR A 16 -13.97 -10.19 -14.30
N GLU A 17 -12.77 -10.59 -13.91
CA GLU A 17 -12.28 -11.96 -14.03
C GLU A 17 -12.66 -12.76 -12.78
N PHE A 18 -13.16 -13.99 -12.96
CA PHE A 18 -13.53 -14.87 -11.86
C PHE A 18 -12.65 -16.12 -11.89
N VAL A 19 -11.98 -16.39 -10.78
CA VAL A 19 -11.22 -17.62 -10.54
C VAL A 19 -12.01 -18.46 -9.53
N PHE A 20 -12.17 -19.74 -9.83
CA PHE A 20 -12.87 -20.70 -8.98
C PHE A 20 -11.90 -21.76 -8.49
N LEU A 21 -11.93 -22.04 -7.19
CA LEU A 21 -11.11 -23.06 -6.54
C LEU A 21 -12.03 -24.07 -5.87
N ASN A 22 -11.63 -25.34 -5.95
CA ASN A 22 -12.18 -26.40 -5.14
C ASN A 22 -11.47 -26.42 -3.78
N GLY A 23 -12.16 -26.91 -2.75
CA GLY A 23 -11.50 -27.29 -1.51
C GLY A 23 -10.51 -28.43 -1.76
N PRO A 24 -9.49 -28.59 -0.91
CA PRO A 24 -8.44 -29.59 -1.12
C PRO A 24 -8.90 -31.03 -0.88
N PHE A 25 -10.06 -31.24 -0.26
CA PHE A 25 -10.56 -32.57 0.10
C PHE A 25 -11.78 -32.92 -0.72
N GLU A 26 -11.82 -34.13 -1.27
CA GLU A 26 -13.09 -34.70 -1.75
C GLU A 26 -14.05 -34.84 -0.56
N ALA A 27 -15.32 -34.50 -0.78
CA ALA A 27 -16.34 -34.46 0.26
C ALA A 27 -16.50 -35.85 0.91
N ARG A 28 -16.36 -35.89 2.24
CA ARG A 28 -16.40 -37.15 3.02
C ARG A 28 -17.82 -37.55 3.44
N GLY A 29 -18.76 -36.62 3.41
CA GLY A 29 -20.15 -36.80 3.80
C GLY A 29 -21.14 -36.93 2.63
N PRO A 30 -22.41 -37.23 2.91
CA PRO A 30 -23.44 -37.24 1.89
C PRO A 30 -23.61 -35.84 1.28
N THR A 31 -23.72 -35.78 -0.03
CA THR A 31 -24.09 -34.55 -0.74
C THR A 31 -25.59 -34.32 -0.63
N ASP A 32 -26.01 -33.06 -0.54
CA ASP A 32 -27.42 -32.69 -0.56
C ASP A 32 -28.13 -33.28 -1.80
N GLU A 33 -29.28 -33.91 -1.62
CA GLU A 33 -29.99 -34.63 -2.69
C GLU A 33 -30.34 -33.73 -3.89
N ILE A 34 -30.59 -32.44 -3.67
CA ILE A 34 -30.88 -31.49 -4.74
C ILE A 34 -29.61 -31.17 -5.52
N ILE A 35 -28.48 -31.02 -4.84
CA ILE A 35 -27.17 -30.82 -5.49
C ILE A 35 -26.79 -32.05 -6.28
N GLU A 36 -26.92 -33.25 -5.72
CA GLU A 36 -26.65 -34.52 -6.40
C GLU A 36 -27.50 -34.65 -7.68
N ARG A 37 -28.79 -34.35 -7.59
CA ARG A 37 -29.69 -34.43 -8.75
C ARG A 37 -29.35 -33.45 -9.87
N ILE A 38 -28.84 -32.26 -9.55
CA ILE A 38 -28.57 -31.21 -10.54
C ILE A 38 -27.13 -31.29 -11.07
N PHE A 39 -26.18 -31.67 -10.22
CA PHE A 39 -24.75 -31.56 -10.47
C PHE A 39 -23.98 -32.87 -10.26
N GLY A 40 -24.64 -34.02 -10.06
CA GLY A 40 -23.97 -35.30 -9.83
C GLY A 40 -22.98 -35.70 -10.94
N GLU A 41 -23.22 -35.27 -12.18
CA GLU A 41 -22.27 -35.48 -13.29
C GLU A 41 -20.97 -34.69 -13.17
N THR A 42 -20.91 -33.69 -12.28
CA THR A 42 -19.72 -32.87 -12.01
C THR A 42 -18.90 -33.36 -10.82
N ALA A 43 -19.28 -34.50 -10.23
CA ALA A 43 -18.51 -35.14 -9.17
C ALA A 43 -17.07 -35.44 -9.62
N PRO A 44 -16.09 -35.47 -8.70
CA PRO A 44 -16.26 -35.41 -7.24
C PRO A 44 -16.59 -34.01 -6.71
N PHE A 45 -17.29 -33.96 -5.57
CA PHE A 45 -17.50 -32.72 -4.81
C PHE A 45 -16.40 -32.53 -3.77
N TYR A 46 -16.22 -31.30 -3.32
CA TYR A 46 -15.10 -30.92 -2.45
C TYR A 46 -15.54 -30.13 -1.22
N GLU A 47 -14.77 -30.26 -0.15
CA GLU A 47 -14.92 -29.53 1.12
C GLU A 47 -13.58 -28.88 1.53
N TRP A 48 -13.66 -27.84 2.37
CA TRP A 48 -12.48 -27.13 2.84
C TRP A 48 -11.81 -27.81 4.03
N TRP A 49 -12.58 -28.42 4.94
CA TRP A 49 -12.13 -29.24 6.06
C TRP A 49 -13.26 -30.12 6.58
N SER A 50 -12.92 -31.16 7.36
CA SER A 50 -13.85 -31.89 8.22
C SER A 50 -13.91 -31.23 9.59
N ALA A 51 -15.10 -31.24 10.20
CA ALA A 51 -15.30 -30.76 11.55
C ALA A 51 -15.97 -31.83 12.41
N ARG A 52 -15.46 -32.02 13.62
CA ARG A 52 -16.07 -32.86 14.65
C ARG A 52 -16.34 -32.04 15.91
N TYR A 53 -17.30 -32.48 16.72
CA TYR A 53 -17.45 -31.91 18.06
C TYR A 53 -16.29 -32.33 18.95
N LEU A 54 -15.92 -31.44 19.87
CA LEU A 54 -14.98 -31.76 20.93
C LEU A 54 -15.58 -32.82 21.85
N GLU A 55 -14.77 -33.83 22.17
CA GLU A 55 -15.09 -34.85 23.14
C GLU A 55 -15.22 -34.24 24.54
N LYS A 56 -15.77 -35.01 25.48
CA LYS A 56 -15.97 -34.51 26.84
C LYS A 56 -14.64 -34.15 27.49
N GLU A 57 -13.64 -35.02 27.37
CA GLU A 57 -12.33 -34.87 27.97
C GLU A 57 -11.61 -33.65 27.39
N GLU A 58 -11.62 -33.46 26.06
CA GLU A 58 -11.03 -32.28 25.40
C GLU A 58 -11.65 -30.98 25.92
N ARG A 59 -12.98 -30.96 26.11
CA ARG A 59 -13.66 -29.77 26.66
C ARG A 59 -13.27 -29.51 28.10
N GLU A 60 -13.17 -30.55 28.93
CA GLU A 60 -12.78 -30.43 30.33
C GLU A 60 -11.33 -29.93 30.45
N ASP A 61 -10.42 -30.42 29.59
CA ASP A 61 -9.03 -29.99 29.54
C ASP A 61 -8.91 -28.51 29.15
N ILE A 62 -9.57 -28.08 28.08
CA ILE A 62 -9.56 -26.67 27.62
C ILE A 62 -10.14 -25.73 28.70
N GLU A 63 -11.26 -26.11 29.33
CA GLU A 63 -11.91 -25.28 30.37
C GLU A 63 -11.11 -25.24 31.68
N ALA A 64 -10.18 -26.18 31.89
CA ALA A 64 -9.29 -26.21 33.04
C ALA A 64 -8.03 -25.35 32.86
N GLU A 65 -7.72 -24.91 31.64
CA GLU A 65 -6.56 -24.06 31.35
C GLU A 65 -6.64 -22.71 32.06
N GLU A 66 -5.55 -22.32 32.73
CA GLU A 66 -5.48 -21.05 33.45
C GLU A 66 -5.61 -19.88 32.47
N GLY A 67 -6.56 -18.97 32.74
CA GLY A 67 -6.82 -17.79 31.92
C GLY A 67 -7.89 -18.00 30.84
N VAL A 68 -8.28 -19.24 30.53
CA VAL A 68 -9.39 -19.51 29.59
C VAL A 68 -10.73 -19.20 30.26
N PRO A 69 -11.60 -18.36 29.64
CA PRO A 69 -12.92 -18.06 30.20
C PRO A 69 -13.82 -19.28 30.29
N ARG A 70 -14.63 -19.33 31.34
CA ARG A 70 -15.61 -20.40 31.53
C ARG A 70 -16.69 -20.39 30.45
N GLY A 71 -16.91 -21.51 29.79
CA GLY A 71 -17.86 -21.67 28.69
C GLY A 71 -17.27 -21.42 27.31
N THR A 72 -15.94 -21.28 27.20
CA THR A 72 -15.21 -21.18 25.92
C THR A 72 -15.61 -22.30 24.97
N THR A 73 -15.67 -23.54 25.45
CA THR A 73 -15.98 -24.74 24.66
C THR A 73 -17.44 -24.86 24.25
N LYS A 74 -18.35 -24.01 24.78
CA LYS A 74 -19.73 -23.90 24.25
C LYS A 74 -19.75 -23.11 22.94
N ARG A 75 -18.86 -22.13 22.81
CA ARG A 75 -18.74 -21.26 21.64
C ARG A 75 -17.78 -21.84 20.60
N TRP A 76 -16.66 -22.38 21.07
CA TRP A 76 -15.59 -23.01 20.31
C TRP A 76 -15.66 -24.53 20.49
N CYS A 77 -16.72 -25.13 19.95
CA CYS A 77 -17.12 -26.50 20.26
C CYS A 77 -16.69 -27.56 19.23
N LEU A 78 -15.98 -27.15 18.17
CA LEU A 78 -15.54 -28.04 17.10
C LEU A 78 -14.02 -28.14 17.07
N GLU A 79 -13.50 -29.26 16.58
CA GLU A 79 -12.15 -29.41 16.06
C GLU A 79 -12.24 -29.38 14.53
N PHE A 80 -11.45 -28.53 13.86
CA PHE A 80 -11.35 -28.54 12.40
C PHE A 80 -10.14 -29.41 12.00
N GLU A 81 -10.39 -30.66 11.66
CA GLU A 81 -9.36 -31.71 11.61
C GLU A 81 -8.26 -31.45 10.57
N ASP A 82 -8.60 -30.83 9.44
CA ASP A 82 -7.67 -30.63 8.32
C ASP A 82 -7.45 -29.15 7.97
N ILE A 83 -7.70 -28.25 8.93
CA ILE A 83 -7.64 -26.81 8.66
C ILE A 83 -6.24 -26.34 8.28
N ASP A 84 -5.18 -26.93 8.87
CA ASP A 84 -3.81 -26.55 8.57
C ASP A 84 -3.44 -26.90 7.13
N GLN A 85 -3.79 -28.10 6.67
CA GLN A 85 -3.59 -28.52 5.28
C GLN A 85 -4.42 -27.67 4.31
N ALA A 86 -5.62 -27.25 4.71
CA ALA A 86 -6.42 -26.33 3.91
C ALA A 86 -5.79 -24.93 3.79
N ILE A 87 -5.19 -24.44 4.87
CA ILE A 87 -4.45 -23.18 4.87
C ILE A 87 -3.19 -23.29 4.01
N GLU A 88 -2.42 -24.38 4.12
CA GLU A 88 -1.23 -24.64 3.30
C GLU A 88 -1.58 -24.72 1.81
N TYR A 89 -2.63 -25.48 1.46
CA TYR A 89 -3.14 -25.55 0.08
C TYR A 89 -3.49 -24.16 -0.46
N MET A 90 -4.20 -23.35 0.32
CA MET A 90 -4.55 -22.00 -0.08
C MET A 90 -3.34 -21.06 -0.16
N ASP A 91 -2.33 -21.26 0.68
CA ASP A 91 -1.07 -20.50 0.59
C ASP A 91 -0.33 -20.79 -0.70
N GLU A 92 -0.22 -22.05 -1.10
CA GLU A 92 0.32 -22.42 -2.41
C GLU A 92 -0.48 -21.78 -3.54
N LYS A 93 -1.81 -21.90 -3.51
CA LYS A 93 -2.68 -21.33 -4.56
C LYS A 93 -2.63 -19.82 -4.65
N LEU A 94 -2.61 -19.10 -3.53
CA LEU A 94 -2.53 -17.65 -3.55
C LEU A 94 -1.15 -17.19 -4.04
N ASN A 95 -0.08 -17.90 -3.71
CA ASN A 95 1.25 -17.60 -4.26
C ASN A 95 1.35 -17.87 -5.77
N GLU A 96 0.62 -18.85 -6.30
CA GLU A 96 0.52 -19.09 -7.75
C GLU A 96 -0.35 -18.06 -8.48
N LEU A 97 -1.50 -17.71 -7.91
CA LEU A 97 -2.54 -16.91 -8.57
C LEU A 97 -2.37 -15.40 -8.37
N GLY A 98 -1.69 -14.99 -7.30
CA GLY A 98 -1.50 -13.59 -6.94
C GLY A 98 -2.64 -13.01 -6.09
N GLU A 99 -2.68 -11.69 -6.02
CA GLU A 99 -3.67 -10.94 -5.23
C GLU A 99 -5.00 -10.79 -5.98
N PHE A 100 -6.08 -10.75 -5.22
CA PHE A 100 -7.44 -10.59 -5.72
C PHE A 100 -8.02 -9.25 -5.27
N ASP A 101 -8.85 -8.62 -6.09
CA ASP A 101 -9.59 -7.44 -5.66
C ASP A 101 -10.71 -7.83 -4.67
N LEU A 102 -11.49 -8.85 -5.04
CA LEU A 102 -12.65 -9.34 -4.29
C LEU A 102 -12.52 -10.86 -4.02
N ALA A 103 -12.68 -11.27 -2.76
CA ALA A 103 -12.78 -12.68 -2.38
C ALA A 103 -14.24 -13.03 -2.03
N VAL A 104 -14.78 -14.08 -2.64
CA VAL A 104 -16.18 -14.51 -2.45
C VAL A 104 -16.23 -15.88 -1.81
N GLY A 105 -16.87 -15.97 -0.64
CA GLY A 105 -17.03 -17.22 0.10
C GLY A 105 -18.50 -17.55 0.30
N PHE A 106 -18.84 -18.83 0.22
CA PHE A 106 -20.19 -19.33 0.53
C PHE A 106 -20.12 -20.37 1.64
N SER A 107 -20.96 -20.25 2.67
CA SER A 107 -21.04 -21.22 3.77
C SER A 107 -19.64 -21.50 4.36
N GLN A 108 -19.16 -22.74 4.34
CA GLN A 108 -17.80 -23.11 4.75
C GLN A 108 -16.70 -22.29 4.06
N GLY A 109 -16.87 -21.92 2.78
CA GLY A 109 -15.91 -21.06 2.08
C GLY A 109 -15.85 -19.63 2.63
N ALA A 110 -16.95 -19.08 3.16
CA ALA A 110 -16.93 -17.78 3.84
C ALA A 110 -16.18 -17.86 5.18
N ILE A 111 -16.31 -18.98 5.89
CA ILE A 111 -15.53 -19.26 7.09
C ILE A 111 -14.04 -19.36 6.72
N MET A 112 -13.69 -20.09 5.66
CA MET A 112 -12.31 -20.23 5.18
C MET A 112 -11.67 -18.87 4.90
N LEU A 113 -12.36 -18.00 4.16
CA LEU A 113 -11.87 -16.64 3.87
C LEU A 113 -11.68 -15.81 5.14
N THR A 114 -12.55 -16.00 6.14
CA THR A 114 -12.45 -15.32 7.44
C THR A 114 -11.22 -15.79 8.21
N ILE A 115 -10.96 -17.11 8.24
CA ILE A 115 -9.77 -17.71 8.86
C ILE A 115 -8.50 -17.24 8.15
N LEU A 116 -8.42 -17.37 6.82
CA LEU A 116 -7.25 -16.95 6.05
C LEU A 116 -6.97 -15.45 6.22
N SER A 117 -8.01 -14.61 6.25
CA SER A 117 -7.85 -13.17 6.48
C SER A 117 -7.11 -12.88 7.79
N MET A 118 -7.47 -13.55 8.88
CA MET A 118 -6.81 -13.35 10.17
C MET A 118 -5.45 -14.06 10.24
N TRP A 119 -5.34 -15.26 9.68
CA TRP A 119 -4.09 -16.02 9.67
C TRP A 119 -2.97 -15.27 8.94
N TYR A 120 -3.24 -14.72 7.75
CA TYR A 120 -2.25 -13.93 7.03
C TYR A 120 -1.89 -12.62 7.72
N LEU A 121 -2.86 -11.95 8.34
CA LEU A 121 -2.59 -10.76 9.14
C LEU A 121 -1.67 -11.06 10.32
N LYS A 122 -1.97 -12.13 11.07
CA LYS A 122 -1.16 -12.57 12.21
C LYS A 122 0.25 -13.03 11.80
N LYS A 123 0.35 -13.83 10.72
CA LYS A 123 1.61 -14.46 10.31
C LYS A 123 2.55 -13.54 9.54
N THR A 124 2.01 -12.70 8.65
CA THR A 124 2.82 -11.93 7.68
C THR A 124 2.35 -10.49 7.48
N ASN A 125 1.26 -10.08 8.14
CA ASN A 125 0.57 -8.83 7.88
C ASN A 125 0.19 -8.62 6.40
N LYS A 126 -0.05 -9.72 5.67
CA LYS A 126 -0.40 -9.71 4.24
C LYS A 126 -1.91 -9.66 4.04
N ARG A 127 -2.36 -9.01 2.96
CA ARG A 127 -3.77 -8.96 2.54
C ARG A 127 -3.87 -9.40 1.09
N TRP A 128 -4.37 -10.62 0.88
CA TRP A 128 -4.57 -11.17 -0.47
C TRP A 128 -5.80 -10.64 -1.18
N TRP A 129 -6.72 -10.00 -0.45
CA TRP A 129 -7.91 -9.38 -0.99
C TRP A 129 -8.21 -8.04 -0.35
N LYS A 130 -8.86 -7.17 -1.12
CA LYS A 130 -9.26 -5.82 -0.68
C LYS A 130 -10.66 -5.81 -0.08
N LEU A 131 -11.57 -6.63 -0.60
CA LEU A 131 -12.96 -6.76 -0.15
C LEU A 131 -13.36 -8.23 0.00
N LEU A 132 -14.07 -8.55 1.10
CA LEU A 132 -14.73 -9.85 1.27
C LEU A 132 -16.22 -9.79 0.96
N LEU A 133 -16.72 -10.78 0.24
CA LEU A 133 -18.14 -11.06 0.08
C LEU A 133 -18.45 -12.43 0.73
N CYS A 134 -19.03 -12.38 1.92
CA CYS A 134 -19.39 -13.57 2.71
C CYS A 134 -20.87 -13.89 2.53
N VAL A 135 -21.19 -14.99 1.83
CA VAL A 135 -22.56 -15.41 1.55
C VAL A 135 -22.93 -16.61 2.43
N CYS A 136 -23.95 -16.46 3.28
CA CYS A 136 -24.41 -17.48 4.22
C CYS A 136 -23.27 -18.12 5.05
N GLY A 137 -22.19 -17.36 5.34
CA GLY A 137 -21.13 -17.84 6.22
C GLY A 137 -21.61 -17.94 7.65
N VAL A 138 -20.98 -18.76 8.48
CA VAL A 138 -21.34 -18.94 9.90
C VAL A 138 -20.15 -18.72 10.82
N TYR A 139 -20.40 -18.61 12.12
CA TYR A 139 -19.35 -18.43 13.11
C TYR A 139 -18.30 -19.57 13.04
N PRO A 140 -16.98 -19.28 12.98
CA PRO A 140 -15.94 -20.31 13.01
C PRO A 140 -15.90 -20.94 14.40
N ARG A 141 -16.55 -22.10 14.58
CA ARG A 141 -16.65 -22.77 15.89
C ARG A 141 -15.43 -23.64 16.25
N GLY A 142 -14.37 -23.62 15.43
CA GLY A 142 -13.18 -24.44 15.61
C GLY A 142 -12.28 -23.93 16.74
N ILE A 143 -12.00 -24.75 17.75
CA ILE A 143 -11.13 -24.37 18.88
C ILE A 143 -9.70 -24.12 18.41
N ASN A 144 -9.22 -24.92 17.46
CA ASN A 144 -7.89 -24.81 16.87
C ASN A 144 -7.67 -23.56 16.00
N VAL A 145 -8.72 -22.73 15.77
CA VAL A 145 -8.60 -21.40 15.16
C VAL A 145 -9.04 -20.25 16.08
N ARG A 146 -9.38 -20.54 17.35
CA ARG A 146 -9.85 -19.54 18.33
C ARG A 146 -8.91 -18.37 18.46
N GLU A 147 -7.60 -18.65 18.53
CA GLU A 147 -6.55 -17.65 18.73
C GLU A 147 -6.41 -16.61 17.61
N LEU A 148 -7.13 -16.78 16.49
CA LEU A 148 -7.23 -15.77 15.44
C LEU A 148 -8.28 -14.69 15.76
N PHE A 149 -9.26 -15.01 16.62
CA PHE A 149 -10.46 -14.21 16.83
C PHE A 149 -10.71 -13.87 18.30
N GLU A 150 -9.90 -14.41 19.21
CA GLU A 150 -10.04 -14.23 20.64
C GLU A 150 -8.65 -14.29 21.31
N THR A 151 -8.39 -13.41 22.27
CA THR A 151 -7.21 -13.53 23.13
C THR A 151 -7.37 -14.73 24.07
N HIS A 152 -6.27 -15.12 24.73
CA HIS A 152 -6.29 -16.19 25.72
C HIS A 152 -7.39 -15.99 26.77
N GLU A 153 -7.52 -14.75 27.26
CA GLU A 153 -8.49 -14.30 28.27
C GLU A 153 -9.91 -14.01 27.74
N GLY A 154 -10.19 -14.32 26.47
CA GLY A 154 -11.54 -14.17 25.94
C GLY A 154 -11.86 -12.85 25.25
N GLN A 155 -10.88 -11.96 25.04
CA GLN A 155 -11.15 -10.69 24.39
C GLN A 155 -11.26 -10.89 22.88
N GLN A 156 -12.36 -10.43 22.30
CA GLN A 156 -12.59 -10.58 20.86
C GLN A 156 -11.58 -9.78 20.03
N ILE A 157 -11.03 -10.44 19.00
CA ILE A 157 -10.21 -9.85 17.96
C ILE A 157 -11.08 -9.76 16.70
N LEU A 158 -11.40 -8.52 16.30
CA LEU A 158 -12.23 -8.29 15.12
C LEU A 158 -11.44 -8.43 13.83
N VAL A 159 -12.08 -8.95 12.79
CA VAL A 159 -11.52 -9.05 11.43
C VAL A 159 -11.47 -7.65 10.80
N PRO A 160 -10.28 -7.08 10.57
CA PRO A 160 -10.16 -5.68 10.15
C PRO A 160 -10.15 -5.57 8.62
N PHE A 161 -11.20 -6.06 7.97
CA PHE A 161 -11.37 -6.05 6.52
C PHE A 161 -12.70 -5.44 6.08
N PRO A 162 -12.71 -4.69 4.96
CA PRO A 162 -13.95 -4.34 4.28
C PRO A 162 -14.72 -5.60 3.91
N SER A 163 -16.02 -5.64 4.21
CA SER A 163 -16.83 -6.84 4.05
C SER A 163 -18.28 -6.53 3.71
N ILE A 164 -18.86 -7.37 2.86
CA ILE A 164 -20.28 -7.45 2.55
C ILE A 164 -20.76 -8.84 2.95
N HIS A 165 -21.79 -8.91 3.77
CA HIS A 165 -22.42 -10.15 4.22
C HIS A 165 -23.77 -10.30 3.54
N VAL A 166 -23.99 -11.41 2.84
CA VAL A 166 -25.27 -11.73 2.20
C VAL A 166 -25.90 -12.91 2.94
N VAL A 167 -27.12 -12.73 3.44
CA VAL A 167 -27.81 -13.74 4.26
C VAL A 167 -29.24 -13.99 3.79
N GLY A 168 -29.68 -15.25 3.86
CA GLY A 168 -31.05 -15.63 3.54
C GLY A 168 -31.94 -15.59 4.78
N GLN A 169 -33.05 -14.88 4.74
CA GLN A 169 -33.99 -14.76 5.87
C GLN A 169 -34.67 -16.08 6.28
N LYS A 170 -34.67 -17.08 5.38
CA LYS A 170 -35.20 -18.43 5.64
C LYS A 170 -34.08 -19.45 5.83
N ASP A 171 -32.84 -18.99 5.98
CA ASP A 171 -31.70 -19.86 6.27
C ASP A 171 -31.80 -20.34 7.71
N SER A 172 -31.71 -21.65 7.94
CA SER A 172 -31.66 -22.21 9.30
C SER A 172 -30.43 -21.75 10.08
N LEU A 173 -29.41 -21.24 9.38
CA LEU A 173 -28.16 -20.71 9.95
C LEU A 173 -28.13 -19.17 9.99
N TYR A 174 -29.26 -18.49 9.76
CA TYR A 174 -29.35 -17.04 9.70
C TYR A 174 -28.69 -16.33 10.90
N GLU A 175 -29.00 -16.77 12.13
CA GLU A 175 -28.43 -16.18 13.34
C GLU A 175 -26.91 -16.36 13.40
N GLU A 176 -26.39 -17.52 12.99
CA GLU A 176 -24.94 -17.76 12.94
C GLU A 176 -24.26 -16.85 11.90
N SER A 177 -24.94 -16.52 10.80
CA SER A 177 -24.43 -15.56 9.83
C SER A 177 -24.38 -14.13 10.36
N LEU A 178 -25.33 -13.73 11.20
CA LEU A 178 -25.28 -12.44 11.90
C LEU A 178 -24.11 -12.39 12.89
N VAL A 179 -23.86 -13.49 13.61
CA VAL A 179 -22.70 -13.58 14.51
C VAL A 179 -21.38 -13.50 13.72
N LEU A 180 -21.26 -14.17 12.57
CA LEU A 180 -20.07 -14.05 11.71
C LEU A 180 -19.85 -12.60 11.26
N LYS A 181 -20.90 -11.92 10.80
CA LYS A 181 -20.84 -10.48 10.48
C LYS A 181 -20.28 -9.69 11.66
N ASP A 182 -20.76 -9.96 12.87
CA ASP A 182 -20.31 -9.28 14.09
C ASP A 182 -18.87 -9.57 14.52
N MET A 183 -18.18 -10.50 13.85
CA MET A 183 -16.74 -10.66 13.99
C MET A 183 -15.93 -9.66 13.15
N PHE A 184 -16.52 -9.01 12.15
CA PHE A 184 -15.81 -8.02 11.31
C PHE A 184 -15.90 -6.63 11.94
N THR A 185 -14.83 -5.85 11.83
CA THR A 185 -14.83 -4.43 12.24
C THR A 185 -15.89 -3.66 11.45
N GLU A 186 -16.72 -2.88 12.15
CA GLU A 186 -17.82 -2.11 11.54
C GLU A 186 -17.32 -1.12 10.49
N HIS A 187 -16.24 -0.40 10.77
CA HIS A 187 -15.60 0.50 9.82
C HIS A 187 -14.08 0.30 9.82
N PRO A 188 -13.56 -0.62 8.97
CA PRO A 188 -12.12 -0.85 8.87
C PRO A 188 -11.39 0.44 8.51
N LYS A 189 -10.26 0.71 9.19
CA LYS A 189 -9.49 1.94 8.99
C LYS A 189 -9.05 2.07 7.52
N GLY A 190 -9.40 3.19 6.88
CA GLY A 190 -9.06 3.47 5.49
C GLY A 190 -9.99 2.84 4.46
N SER A 191 -11.02 2.09 4.88
CA SER A 191 -12.07 1.59 3.98
C SER A 191 -13.09 2.70 3.68
N PRO A 192 -13.52 2.88 2.42
CA PRO A 192 -14.68 3.71 2.09
C PRO A 192 -16.02 3.03 2.41
N LEU A 193 -16.00 1.72 2.63
CA LEU A 193 -17.18 0.90 2.87
C LEU A 193 -17.24 0.46 4.35
N PRO A 194 -18.29 0.84 5.11
CA PRO A 194 -18.62 0.16 6.36
C PRO A 194 -19.05 -1.27 6.07
N ARG A 195 -18.86 -2.18 7.04
CA ARG A 195 -19.36 -3.55 6.96
C ARG A 195 -20.85 -3.55 6.62
N LEU A 196 -21.19 -4.16 5.49
CA LEU A 196 -22.55 -4.17 4.95
C LEU A 196 -23.23 -5.51 5.20
N LEU A 197 -24.51 -5.48 5.57
CA LEU A 197 -25.39 -6.64 5.63
C LEU A 197 -26.47 -6.48 4.56
N LEU A 198 -26.61 -7.49 3.70
CA LEU A 198 -27.65 -7.57 2.68
C LEU A 198 -28.45 -8.84 2.90
N GLU A 199 -29.76 -8.70 2.95
CA GLU A 199 -30.68 -9.81 3.18
C GLU A 199 -31.46 -10.15 1.92
N HIS A 200 -31.83 -11.42 1.76
CA HIS A 200 -32.75 -11.87 0.72
C HIS A 200 -33.78 -12.86 1.26
N ASP A 201 -34.88 -13.05 0.53
CA ASP A 201 -36.05 -13.82 0.97
C ASP A 201 -35.90 -15.36 0.90
N GLY A 202 -34.66 -15.83 0.71
CA GLY A 202 -34.32 -17.23 0.45
C GLY A 202 -33.72 -17.95 1.67
N GLY A 203 -33.38 -19.22 1.48
CA GLY A 203 -32.63 -20.02 2.47
C GLY A 203 -31.12 -19.99 2.26
N HIS A 204 -30.42 -21.06 2.65
CA HIS A 204 -28.96 -21.22 2.58
C HIS A 204 -28.42 -21.31 1.15
N LYS A 205 -28.39 -20.19 0.42
CA LYS A 205 -27.98 -20.11 -0.99
C LYS A 205 -27.72 -18.67 -1.41
N PHE A 206 -27.10 -18.49 -2.57
CA PHE A 206 -27.12 -17.21 -3.27
C PHE A 206 -28.56 -16.80 -3.67
N PRO A 207 -28.88 -15.49 -3.66
CA PRO A 207 -30.11 -14.97 -4.22
C PRO A 207 -30.34 -15.44 -5.66
N THR A 208 -31.55 -15.83 -6.02
CA THR A 208 -31.81 -16.33 -7.39
C THR A 208 -31.83 -15.17 -8.39
N PRO A 209 -30.99 -15.16 -9.46
CA PRO A 209 -30.84 -13.99 -10.33
C PRO A 209 -32.13 -13.51 -11.00
N LYS A 210 -32.98 -14.44 -11.44
CA LYS A 210 -34.27 -14.12 -12.08
C LYS A 210 -35.22 -13.35 -11.15
N ARG A 211 -35.12 -13.57 -9.83
CA ARG A 211 -35.98 -12.94 -8.81
C ARG A 211 -35.33 -11.73 -8.14
N HIS A 212 -34.00 -11.67 -8.13
CA HIS A 212 -33.22 -10.70 -7.35
C HIS A 212 -32.36 -9.81 -8.25
N LYS A 213 -32.94 -9.28 -9.33
CA LYS A 213 -32.19 -8.45 -10.30
C LYS A 213 -31.69 -7.15 -9.68
N GLU A 214 -32.56 -6.46 -8.94
CA GLU A 214 -32.21 -5.20 -8.26
C GLU A 214 -31.13 -5.44 -7.20
N PHE A 215 -31.29 -6.49 -6.37
CA PHE A 215 -30.26 -6.91 -5.41
C PHE A 215 -28.87 -7.05 -6.06
N TYR A 216 -28.78 -7.73 -7.21
CA TYR A 216 -27.49 -7.91 -7.88
C TYR A 216 -26.97 -6.62 -8.50
N ALA A 217 -27.84 -5.75 -9.02
CA ALA A 217 -27.44 -4.43 -9.51
C ALA A 217 -26.89 -3.56 -8.37
N ASP A 218 -27.55 -3.54 -7.21
CA ASP A 218 -27.12 -2.78 -6.04
C ASP A 218 -25.83 -3.33 -5.44
N LEU A 219 -25.70 -4.66 -5.36
CA LEU A 219 -24.49 -5.33 -4.91
C LEU A 219 -23.31 -4.99 -5.84
N ALA A 220 -23.50 -5.09 -7.17
CA ALA A 220 -22.47 -4.74 -8.14
C ALA A 220 -22.10 -3.25 -8.06
N SER A 221 -23.08 -2.35 -7.94
CA SER A 221 -22.84 -0.92 -7.77
C SER A 221 -22.04 -0.64 -6.50
N THR A 222 -22.37 -1.29 -5.39
CA THR A 222 -21.65 -1.16 -4.12
C THR A 222 -20.20 -1.64 -4.25
N ILE A 223 -19.97 -2.78 -4.90
CA ILE A 223 -18.62 -3.31 -5.13
C ILE A 223 -17.81 -2.35 -6.02
N TRP A 224 -18.39 -1.85 -7.11
CA TRP A 224 -17.71 -0.89 -7.98
C TRP A 224 -17.42 0.43 -7.27
N GLN A 225 -18.37 0.93 -6.49
CA GLN A 225 -18.18 2.13 -5.68
C GLN A 225 -17.05 1.91 -4.67
N PHE A 226 -17.03 0.79 -3.96
CA PHE A 226 -15.92 0.44 -3.07
C PHE A 226 -14.58 0.54 -3.80
N PHE A 227 -14.42 -0.06 -4.97
CA PHE A 227 -13.13 -0.01 -5.67
C PHE A 227 -12.79 1.37 -6.24
N ASN A 228 -13.78 2.14 -6.68
CA ASN A 228 -13.58 3.53 -7.11
C ASN A 228 -13.15 4.42 -5.93
N ASP A 229 -13.68 4.14 -4.74
CA ASP A 229 -13.43 4.91 -3.52
C ASP A 229 -12.25 4.33 -2.69
N THR A 230 -11.75 3.13 -3.01
CA THR A 230 -10.63 2.46 -2.32
C THR A 230 -9.31 2.85 -2.96
N PRO A 231 -8.48 3.67 -2.29
CA PRO A 231 -7.30 4.22 -2.91
C PRO A 231 -6.08 3.34 -2.63
N LEU A 232 -5.72 2.48 -3.58
CA LEU A 232 -4.38 1.86 -3.61
C LEU A 232 -3.71 1.86 -4.99
N ASN A 233 -4.47 1.85 -6.08
CA ASN A 233 -3.89 2.03 -7.41
C ASN A 233 -4.06 3.48 -7.85
N PRO A 234 -2.97 4.18 -8.23
CA PRO A 234 -3.12 5.48 -8.89
C PRO A 234 -3.98 5.32 -10.14
N PRO A 235 -4.86 6.29 -10.46
CA PRO A 235 -5.53 6.28 -11.76
C PRO A 235 -4.51 6.24 -12.91
N PRO A 236 -4.88 5.77 -14.12
CA PRO A 236 -3.93 5.70 -15.22
C PRO A 236 -3.28 7.07 -15.52
N PHE A 237 -1.96 7.10 -15.66
CA PHE A 237 -1.21 8.33 -15.98
C PHE A 237 -1.65 9.04 -17.28
N ALA A 238 -2.41 8.34 -18.13
CA ALA A 238 -2.96 8.85 -19.39
C ALA A 238 -4.11 9.85 -19.22
N SER A 239 -4.62 10.06 -18.00
CA SER A 239 -5.77 10.94 -17.73
C SER A 239 -5.52 12.44 -17.99
N SER A 240 -4.25 12.89 -18.07
CA SER A 240 -3.89 14.29 -18.31
C SER A 240 -3.02 14.48 -19.56
N LYS A 241 -3.33 15.52 -20.35
CA LYS A 241 -2.50 15.97 -21.49
C LYS A 241 -1.19 16.66 -21.05
N LYS A 242 -1.14 17.20 -19.83
CA LYS A 242 0.06 17.86 -19.28
C LYS A 242 0.89 16.86 -18.46
N ILE A 243 2.19 17.14 -18.35
CA ILE A 243 3.11 16.49 -17.43
C ILE A 243 2.83 17.03 -16.03
N ARG A 244 2.41 16.16 -15.12
CA ARG A 244 2.11 16.58 -13.74
C ARG A 244 3.35 16.38 -12.87
N VAL A 245 3.80 17.45 -12.22
CA VAL A 245 5.06 17.46 -11.44
C VAL A 245 4.76 17.76 -9.97
N LEU A 246 5.06 16.83 -9.06
CA LEU A 246 5.01 17.09 -7.62
C LEU A 246 6.40 17.50 -7.12
N CYS A 247 6.47 18.50 -6.25
CA CYS A 247 7.72 19.06 -5.76
C CYS A 247 7.76 19.12 -4.23
N LEU A 248 8.80 18.51 -3.63
CA LEU A 248 9.08 18.51 -2.20
C LEU A 248 10.34 19.35 -1.91
N HIS A 249 10.18 20.38 -1.08
CA HIS A 249 11.25 21.31 -0.71
C HIS A 249 12.30 20.68 0.23
N GLY A 250 13.41 21.39 0.47
CA GLY A 250 14.48 20.95 1.37
C GLY A 250 14.24 21.29 2.84
N PHE A 251 15.18 20.90 3.70
CA PHE A 251 15.12 21.15 5.15
C PHE A 251 14.89 22.64 5.46
N ARG A 252 13.91 22.94 6.33
CA ARG A 252 13.56 24.30 6.79
C ARG A 252 13.41 25.30 5.65
N THR A 253 12.62 24.93 4.66
CA THR A 253 12.19 25.83 3.57
C THR A 253 10.69 25.66 3.38
N ASN A 254 10.11 26.10 2.26
CA ASN A 254 8.69 25.91 2.00
C ASN A 254 8.38 25.86 0.50
N LYS A 255 7.10 25.69 0.18
CA LYS A 255 6.60 25.62 -1.20
C LYS A 255 6.95 26.85 -2.04
N GLN A 256 7.06 28.05 -1.44
CA GLN A 256 7.43 29.27 -2.17
C GLN A 256 8.91 29.24 -2.57
N VAL A 257 9.80 28.83 -1.67
CA VAL A 257 11.22 28.62 -1.99
C VAL A 257 11.37 27.59 -3.11
N MET A 258 10.66 26.46 -3.03
CA MET A 258 10.69 25.42 -4.07
C MET A 258 10.15 25.91 -5.41
N MET A 259 9.11 26.76 -5.39
CA MET A 259 8.54 27.38 -6.59
C MET A 259 9.55 28.26 -7.33
N ASP A 260 10.40 28.97 -6.60
CA ASP A 260 11.48 29.79 -7.17
C ASP A 260 12.69 28.96 -7.59
N GLN A 261 13.08 27.96 -6.79
CA GLN A 261 14.18 27.05 -7.11
C GLN A 261 13.93 26.24 -8.40
N THR A 262 12.67 25.87 -8.66
CA THR A 262 12.28 25.11 -9.86
C THR A 262 12.08 25.96 -11.12
N ARG A 263 12.31 27.29 -11.06
CA ARG A 263 12.04 28.22 -12.17
C ARG A 263 12.66 27.81 -13.51
N GLY A 264 13.91 27.34 -13.51
CA GLY A 264 14.61 26.91 -14.73
C GLY A 264 13.90 25.73 -15.41
N LEU A 265 13.51 24.72 -14.64
CA LEU A 265 12.81 23.56 -15.16
C LEU A 265 11.38 23.90 -15.59
N ARG A 266 10.67 24.72 -14.80
CA ARG A 266 9.34 25.23 -15.16
C ARG A 266 9.36 25.97 -16.49
N ALA A 267 10.36 26.82 -16.73
CA ALA A 267 10.53 27.51 -18.00
C ALA A 267 10.80 26.53 -19.17
N ALA A 268 11.60 25.49 -18.95
CA ALA A 268 11.91 24.50 -19.98
C ALA A 268 10.73 23.58 -20.36
N LEU A 269 9.87 23.26 -19.39
CA LEU A 269 8.65 22.49 -19.65
C LEU A 269 7.51 23.37 -20.21
N GLY A 270 7.46 24.65 -19.85
CA GLY A 270 6.44 25.59 -20.32
C GLY A 270 5.03 25.08 -20.08
N ASP A 271 4.12 25.35 -21.01
CA ASP A 271 2.69 25.00 -20.89
C ASP A 271 2.40 23.50 -20.94
N SER A 272 3.40 22.68 -21.25
CA SER A 272 3.26 21.22 -21.29
C SER A 272 3.25 20.58 -19.91
N ALA A 273 3.54 21.33 -18.84
CA ALA A 273 3.57 20.81 -17.47
C ALA A 273 2.75 21.65 -16.49
N GLU A 274 2.29 21.00 -15.43
CA GLU A 274 1.75 21.64 -14.24
C GLU A 274 2.54 21.19 -13.01
N PHE A 275 2.69 22.08 -12.04
CA PHE A 275 3.51 21.85 -10.85
C PHE A 275 2.67 21.99 -9.59
N VAL A 276 2.79 21.01 -8.70
CA VAL A 276 2.18 20.99 -7.37
C VAL A 276 3.31 21.07 -6.35
N MET A 277 3.29 22.12 -5.52
CA MET A 277 4.30 22.39 -4.50
C MET A 277 3.68 22.15 -3.12
N LEU A 278 4.26 21.27 -2.31
CA LEU A 278 3.77 20.98 -0.96
C LEU A 278 4.67 21.58 0.11
N ASN A 279 4.06 21.98 1.24
CA ASN A 279 4.79 22.27 2.47
C ASN A 279 5.00 20.98 3.27
N GLY A 280 6.13 20.93 3.98
CA GLY A 280 6.46 19.90 4.95
C GLY A 280 5.39 19.74 6.03
N THR A 281 5.36 18.56 6.63
CA THR A 281 4.39 18.18 7.67
C THR A 281 4.54 19.01 8.93
N TYR A 282 5.78 19.39 9.26
CA TYR A 282 6.11 20.08 10.50
C TYR A 282 6.58 21.49 10.20
N GLU A 283 6.04 22.47 10.92
CA GLU A 283 6.62 23.80 10.97
C GLU A 283 8.01 23.73 11.60
N ALA A 284 8.99 24.39 10.98
CA ALA A 284 10.37 24.36 11.39
C ALA A 284 10.53 24.98 12.78
N ARG A 285 11.12 24.22 13.72
CA ARG A 285 11.35 24.69 15.11
C ARG A 285 12.61 25.53 15.29
N GLY A 286 13.53 25.45 14.35
CA GLY A 286 14.78 26.20 14.37
C GLY A 286 14.93 27.08 13.14
N THR A 287 16.00 27.85 13.10
CA THR A 287 16.30 28.74 11.98
C THR A 287 16.64 27.96 10.71
N SER A 288 16.35 28.57 9.58
CA SER A 288 16.78 28.13 8.25
C SER A 288 18.18 28.67 7.95
N ASP A 289 18.68 28.37 6.76
CA ASP A 289 19.87 29.03 6.21
C ASP A 289 19.67 30.57 6.23
N PRO A 290 20.67 31.36 6.70
CA PRO A 290 20.55 32.82 6.78
C PRO A 290 20.13 33.49 5.46
N MET A 291 20.51 32.93 4.31
CA MET A 291 20.09 33.42 3.00
C MET A 291 18.59 33.18 2.76
N ILE A 292 18.06 32.04 3.19
CA ILE A 292 16.63 31.72 3.11
C ILE A 292 15.84 32.64 4.04
N GLU A 293 16.28 32.79 5.29
CA GLU A 293 15.66 33.69 6.27
C GLU A 293 15.58 35.13 5.75
N SER A 294 16.65 35.61 5.11
CA SER A 294 16.71 36.97 4.56
C SER A 294 15.84 37.12 3.30
N ALA A 295 16.01 36.23 2.31
CA ALA A 295 15.37 36.36 1.00
C ALA A 295 13.86 36.01 1.01
N TYR A 296 13.43 35.14 1.93
CA TYR A 296 12.07 34.62 1.99
C TYR A 296 11.36 34.92 3.31
N LYS A 297 11.83 35.93 4.07
CA LYS A 297 11.23 36.35 5.34
C LYS A 297 9.70 36.52 5.28
N SER A 298 9.20 37.11 4.19
CA SER A 298 7.76 37.36 3.98
C SER A 298 6.96 36.10 3.64
N SER A 299 7.64 35.00 3.33
CA SER A 299 7.03 33.72 2.96
C SER A 299 7.03 32.72 4.12
N ALA A 300 7.53 33.10 5.30
CA ALA A 300 7.45 32.29 6.52
C ALA A 300 5.97 31.96 6.86
N PRO A 301 5.70 30.83 7.55
CA PRO A 301 6.67 29.95 8.18
C PRO A 301 7.39 28.99 7.20
N PHE A 302 8.50 28.43 7.68
CA PHE A 302 9.23 27.36 7.01
C PHE A 302 8.89 26.00 7.62
N TYR A 303 9.20 24.93 6.91
CA TYR A 303 8.76 23.58 7.23
C TYR A 303 9.87 22.55 7.06
N GLU A 304 9.71 21.41 7.71
CA GLU A 304 10.53 20.23 7.58
C GLU A 304 9.65 18.98 7.39
N TRP A 305 10.21 17.97 6.71
CA TRP A 305 9.52 16.71 6.49
C TRP A 305 9.65 15.76 7.67
N PHE A 306 10.74 15.86 8.41
CA PHE A 306 11.00 15.07 9.61
C PHE A 306 12.13 15.73 10.37
N GLU A 307 12.19 15.49 11.66
CA GLU A 307 13.30 15.95 12.49
C GLU A 307 14.45 14.95 12.34
N ASN A 308 15.64 15.45 11.99
CA ASN A 308 16.85 14.64 11.95
C ASN A 308 17.44 14.52 13.35
N GLN A 309 17.64 13.30 13.81
CA GLN A 309 18.31 12.96 15.06
C GLN A 309 19.46 11.99 14.77
N LEU A 310 20.37 11.83 15.72
CA LEU A 310 21.29 10.68 15.73
C LEU A 310 20.51 9.38 15.97
N ALA A 311 21.12 8.25 15.63
CA ALA A 311 20.52 6.92 15.82
C ALA A 311 20.14 6.63 17.28
N ASP A 312 20.84 7.23 18.25
CA ASP A 312 20.54 7.14 19.68
C ASP A 312 19.44 8.11 20.15
N GLY A 313 18.87 8.89 19.24
CA GLY A 313 17.83 9.89 19.52
C GLY A 313 18.36 11.27 19.92
N SER A 314 19.68 11.46 20.00
CA SER A 314 20.27 12.76 20.31
C SER A 314 19.97 13.79 19.21
N PRO A 315 19.70 15.06 19.58
CA PRO A 315 19.35 16.09 18.60
C PRO A 315 20.55 16.46 17.72
N LEU A 316 20.31 16.72 16.44
CA LEU A 316 21.29 17.31 15.54
C LEU A 316 21.02 18.81 15.35
N LEU A 317 22.01 19.63 15.67
CA LEU A 317 21.91 21.08 15.61
C LEU A 317 22.61 21.61 14.36
N TYR A 318 21.83 21.92 13.34
CA TYR A 318 22.28 22.60 12.12
C TYR A 318 21.11 23.37 11.49
N ASN A 319 21.43 24.29 10.58
CA ASN A 319 20.46 25.10 9.86
C ASN A 319 20.79 25.28 8.37
N ASP A 320 22.01 24.96 7.94
CA ASP A 320 22.47 25.06 6.57
C ASP A 320 23.23 23.79 6.12
N ALA A 321 23.63 23.74 4.85
CA ALA A 321 24.31 22.59 4.28
C ALA A 321 25.70 22.35 4.92
N GLU A 322 26.42 23.41 5.30
CA GLU A 322 27.77 23.31 5.84
C GLU A 322 27.75 22.77 7.28
N SER A 323 26.90 23.32 8.13
CA SER A 323 26.66 22.82 9.50
C SER A 323 26.08 21.41 9.49
N SER A 324 25.20 21.09 8.53
CA SER A 324 24.69 19.74 8.30
C SER A 324 25.80 18.73 7.95
N ALA A 325 26.73 19.11 7.06
CA ALA A 325 27.86 18.28 6.69
C ALA A 325 28.80 18.04 7.89
N LYS A 326 29.10 19.10 8.67
CA LYS A 326 29.90 18.99 9.90
C LYS A 326 29.26 18.08 10.93
N ALA A 327 27.95 18.21 11.14
CA ALA A 327 27.21 17.37 12.09
C ALA A 327 27.23 15.89 11.68
N ARG A 328 27.11 15.61 10.38
CA ARG A 328 27.21 14.24 9.82
C ARG A 328 28.60 13.64 10.00
N LEU A 329 29.65 14.40 9.69
CA LEU A 329 31.04 13.99 9.94
C LEU A 329 31.27 13.64 11.41
N GLN A 330 30.79 14.47 12.34
CA GLN A 330 30.93 14.23 13.79
C GLN A 330 30.16 12.99 14.27
N SER A 331 29.03 12.68 13.64
CA SER A 331 28.21 11.52 13.99
C SER A 331 28.76 10.17 13.50
N GLY A 332 29.81 10.20 12.67
CA GLY A 332 30.29 9.01 11.96
C GLY A 332 29.38 8.58 10.81
N ALA A 333 28.40 9.41 10.41
CA ALA A 333 27.52 9.14 9.27
C ALA A 333 28.28 9.03 7.94
N ASP A 334 29.49 9.57 7.87
CA ASP A 334 30.37 9.52 6.73
C ASP A 334 31.49 8.46 6.84
N GLN A 335 31.56 7.76 7.99
CA GLN A 335 32.54 6.70 8.22
C GLN A 335 32.01 5.38 7.66
N GLY A 336 32.63 4.90 6.58
CA GLY A 336 32.31 3.63 5.94
C GLY A 336 31.89 3.79 4.48
N GLU A 337 32.10 2.73 3.69
CA GLU A 337 31.75 2.71 2.26
C GLU A 337 30.24 2.53 2.01
N ASP A 338 29.48 2.10 3.04
CA ASP A 338 28.07 1.71 2.93
C ASP A 338 27.19 2.37 4.00
N HIS A 339 26.61 3.54 3.68
CA HIS A 339 25.39 4.06 4.31
C HIS A 339 25.33 3.89 5.83
N ALA A 340 26.25 4.54 6.56
CA ALA A 340 26.27 4.44 8.01
C ALA A 340 24.89 4.83 8.56
N TRP A 341 24.12 3.83 9.04
CA TRP A 341 22.78 4.00 9.59
C TRP A 341 22.86 4.73 10.93
N SER A 342 23.17 6.01 10.88
CA SER A 342 23.62 6.85 11.99
C SER A 342 22.58 7.90 12.39
N LEU A 343 21.49 8.02 11.63
CA LEU A 343 20.42 8.96 11.87
C LEU A 343 19.15 8.25 12.33
N SER A 344 18.21 9.03 12.87
CA SER A 344 16.82 8.65 13.08
C SER A 344 15.93 9.78 12.56
N TYR A 345 14.89 9.44 11.82
CA TYR A 345 13.97 10.42 11.22
C TYR A 345 12.68 10.47 12.03
N LYS A 346 12.66 11.34 13.04
CA LYS A 346 11.51 11.46 13.92
C LYS A 346 10.35 12.15 13.20
N GLY A 347 9.19 11.49 13.17
CA GLY A 347 7.99 11.99 12.51
C GLY A 347 7.86 11.60 11.04
N ILE A 348 8.74 10.75 10.51
CA ILE A 348 8.71 10.34 9.10
C ILE A 348 7.40 9.65 8.74
N GLU A 349 6.84 8.83 9.63
CA GLU A 349 5.63 8.05 9.40
C GLU A 349 4.42 8.97 9.16
N GLN A 350 4.28 10.05 9.94
CA GLN A 350 3.21 11.03 9.76
C GLN A 350 3.38 11.80 8.45
N SER A 351 4.62 12.09 8.05
CA SER A 351 4.90 12.70 6.75
C SER A 351 4.59 11.79 5.58
N MET A 352 4.87 10.49 5.73
CA MET A 352 4.48 9.50 4.73
C MET A 352 2.95 9.44 4.61
N VAL A 353 2.22 9.39 5.73
CA VAL A 353 0.75 9.42 5.73
C VAL A 353 0.21 10.69 5.07
N ARG A 354 0.75 11.87 5.40
CA ARG A 354 0.32 13.14 4.80
C ARG A 354 0.57 13.17 3.30
N ILE A 355 1.74 12.76 2.83
CA ILE A 355 2.03 12.72 1.39
C ILE A 355 1.13 11.71 0.69
N ASP A 356 0.90 10.55 1.29
CA ASP A 356 -0.01 9.53 0.77
C ASP A 356 -1.44 10.07 0.61
N GLU A 357 -1.95 10.87 1.55
CA GLU A 357 -3.22 11.60 1.38
C GLU A 357 -3.19 12.59 0.21
N GLU A 358 -2.10 13.35 0.04
CA GLU A 358 -1.96 14.30 -1.07
C GLU A 358 -1.84 13.58 -2.43
N LEU A 359 -1.17 12.42 -2.48
CA LEU A 359 -1.11 11.57 -3.68
C LEU A 359 -2.49 11.02 -4.04
N ARG A 360 -3.30 10.65 -3.06
CA ARG A 360 -4.69 10.24 -3.32
C ARG A 360 -5.55 11.37 -3.82
N ARG A 361 -5.39 12.59 -3.29
CA ARG A 361 -6.17 13.77 -3.70
C ARG A 361 -5.76 14.31 -5.07
N HIS A 362 -4.46 14.29 -5.35
CA HIS A 362 -3.89 15.06 -6.45
C HIS A 362 -3.07 14.21 -7.41
N GLY A 363 -2.80 12.94 -7.14
CA GLY A 363 -2.05 12.05 -8.02
C GLY A 363 -2.87 11.45 -9.17
N PRO A 364 -2.24 10.60 -10.00
CA PRO A 364 -0.79 10.36 -10.03
C PRO A 364 -0.03 11.55 -10.62
N PHE A 365 1.30 11.53 -10.45
CA PHE A 365 2.22 12.53 -10.99
C PHE A 365 3.13 11.89 -12.03
N ASP A 366 3.34 12.52 -13.20
CA ASP A 366 4.30 11.97 -14.16
C ASP A 366 5.74 12.06 -13.63
N VAL A 367 6.05 13.13 -12.89
CA VAL A 367 7.38 13.40 -12.32
C VAL A 367 7.24 13.84 -10.87
N VAL A 368 8.17 13.40 -10.01
CA VAL A 368 8.35 13.98 -8.67
C VAL A 368 9.75 14.54 -8.52
N ILE A 369 9.88 15.66 -7.80
CA ILE A 369 11.15 16.37 -7.59
C ILE A 369 11.34 16.60 -6.11
N GLY A 370 12.50 16.19 -5.59
CA GLY A 370 12.87 16.42 -4.19
C GLY A 370 14.18 17.19 -4.12
N PHE A 371 14.22 18.21 -3.27
CA PHE A 371 15.46 18.92 -2.94
C PHE A 371 15.96 18.49 -1.56
N SER A 372 17.23 18.13 -1.41
CA SER A 372 17.86 17.84 -0.11
C SER A 372 17.05 16.84 0.73
N GLN A 373 16.54 17.24 1.90
CA GLN A 373 15.64 16.41 2.73
C GLN A 373 14.40 15.89 1.96
N GLY A 374 13.84 16.68 1.05
CA GLY A 374 12.74 16.26 0.20
C GLY A 374 13.13 15.14 -0.78
N ALA A 375 14.38 15.08 -1.23
CA ALA A 375 14.89 13.98 -2.06
C ALA A 375 15.02 12.68 -1.25
N ALA A 376 15.47 12.77 0.00
CA ALA A 376 15.52 11.63 0.92
C ALA A 376 14.11 11.08 1.18
N LEU A 377 13.13 11.97 1.47
CA LEU A 377 11.73 11.58 1.64
C LEU A 377 11.17 10.88 0.39
N LEU A 378 11.40 11.42 -0.81
CA LEU A 378 10.94 10.78 -2.05
C LEU A 378 11.58 9.41 -2.27
N THR A 379 12.85 9.25 -1.90
CA THR A 379 13.55 7.96 -1.98
C THR A 379 12.92 6.93 -1.04
N ILE A 380 12.61 7.33 0.20
CA ILE A 380 11.91 6.49 1.19
C ILE A 380 10.50 6.12 0.69
N LEU A 381 9.72 7.09 0.26
CA LEU A 381 8.36 6.86 -0.26
C LEU A 381 8.37 5.94 -1.47
N THR A 382 9.27 6.18 -2.43
CA THR A 382 9.39 5.33 -3.62
C THR A 382 9.69 3.89 -3.23
N MET A 383 10.67 3.67 -2.35
CA MET A 383 11.01 2.32 -1.87
C MET A 383 9.84 1.67 -1.14
N TRP A 384 9.14 2.43 -0.30
CA TRP A 384 7.98 1.94 0.45
C TRP A 384 6.86 1.44 -0.47
N TYR A 385 6.46 2.25 -1.46
CA TYR A 385 5.40 1.88 -2.42
C TYR A 385 5.78 0.68 -3.30
N LEU A 386 7.05 0.60 -3.72
CA LEU A 386 7.53 -0.56 -4.48
C LEU A 386 7.48 -1.85 -3.64
N ARG A 387 7.81 -1.78 -2.35
CA ARG A 387 7.78 -2.95 -1.45
C ARG A 387 6.40 -3.37 -0.95
N HIS A 388 5.46 -2.43 -0.80
CA HIS A 388 4.17 -2.67 -0.14
C HIS A 388 2.98 -2.70 -1.12
N GLY A 389 3.21 -3.10 -2.36
CA GLY A 389 2.15 -3.24 -3.36
C GLY A 389 2.61 -3.03 -4.80
N ASN A 390 3.92 -2.92 -5.06
CA ASN A 390 4.47 -2.63 -6.38
C ASN A 390 3.78 -1.43 -7.06
N VAL A 391 3.41 -0.44 -6.25
CA VAL A 391 2.61 0.72 -6.70
C VAL A 391 3.55 1.82 -7.21
N SER A 392 3.19 2.42 -8.34
CA SER A 392 3.90 3.56 -8.90
C SER A 392 2.98 4.77 -8.99
N TRP A 393 3.09 5.69 -8.03
CA TRP A 393 2.43 7.01 -8.06
C TRP A 393 3.09 7.99 -9.03
N TRP A 394 4.29 7.64 -9.51
CA TRP A 394 5.07 8.45 -10.45
C TRP A 394 6.02 7.66 -11.34
N LYS A 395 6.26 8.20 -12.55
CA LYS A 395 7.10 7.54 -13.57
C LYS A 395 8.58 7.89 -13.47
N LEU A 396 8.92 9.04 -12.90
CA LEU A 396 10.27 9.58 -12.86
C LEU A 396 10.50 10.39 -11.58
N VAL A 397 11.66 10.17 -10.96
CA VAL A 397 12.10 10.90 -9.77
C VAL A 397 13.30 11.77 -10.11
N ILE A 398 13.27 13.03 -9.68
CA ILE A 398 14.40 13.96 -9.82
C ILE A 398 14.87 14.36 -8.43
N CYS A 399 16.06 13.90 -8.05
CA CYS A 399 16.71 14.25 -6.80
C CYS A 399 17.70 15.39 -7.04
N VAL A 400 17.57 16.49 -6.30
CA VAL A 400 18.44 17.67 -6.43
C VAL A 400 19.14 17.91 -5.11
N GLY A 401 20.48 17.92 -5.11
CA GLY A 401 21.28 18.07 -3.88
C GLY A 401 20.82 17.12 -2.77
N GLY A 402 20.39 15.91 -3.11
CA GLY A 402 19.74 15.00 -2.18
C GLY A 402 20.70 14.57 -1.06
N VAL A 403 20.16 14.27 0.11
CA VAL A 403 20.94 13.67 1.20
C VAL A 403 20.64 12.18 1.28
N ASP A 404 21.64 11.38 1.64
CA ASP A 404 21.50 9.94 1.72
C ASP A 404 20.43 9.50 2.75
N VAL A 405 19.83 8.34 2.50
CA VAL A 405 18.88 7.70 3.43
C VAL A 405 19.67 6.87 4.44
N SER A 406 19.90 7.47 5.61
CA SER A 406 20.74 6.93 6.68
C SER A 406 19.97 6.73 8.00
N GLY A 407 18.64 6.82 7.96
CA GLY A 407 17.76 6.67 9.12
C GLY A 407 17.57 5.21 9.55
N VAL A 408 17.89 4.88 10.80
CA VAL A 408 17.73 3.52 11.37
C VAL A 408 16.28 3.05 11.34
N ASN A 409 15.31 3.96 11.51
CA ASN A 409 13.89 3.64 11.52
C ASN A 409 13.29 3.35 10.12
N VAL A 410 14.03 3.62 9.05
CA VAL A 410 13.65 3.26 7.67
C VAL A 410 14.60 2.23 7.03
N LYS A 411 15.62 1.78 7.78
CA LYS A 411 16.66 0.85 7.32
C LYS A 411 16.11 -0.42 6.70
N SER A 412 15.07 -1.01 7.30
CA SER A 412 14.48 -2.26 6.84
C SER A 412 13.89 -2.17 5.42
N LEU A 413 13.55 -0.97 4.93
CA LEU A 413 13.07 -0.76 3.56
C LEU A 413 14.17 -0.99 2.52
N PHE A 414 15.43 -0.73 2.89
CA PHE A 414 16.57 -0.71 1.97
C PHE A 414 17.46 -1.94 2.10
N LEU A 415 17.10 -2.90 2.94
CA LEU A 415 17.83 -4.15 3.11
C LEU A 415 16.97 -5.37 2.74
N ASP A 416 17.60 -6.40 2.18
CA ASP A 416 17.01 -7.72 2.00
C ASP A 416 17.16 -8.57 3.27
N LYS A 417 16.63 -9.81 3.24
CA LYS A 417 16.69 -10.74 4.39
C LYS A 417 18.12 -11.14 4.78
N SER A 418 19.06 -11.04 3.84
CA SER A 418 20.47 -11.32 4.05
C SER A 418 21.25 -10.07 4.51
N GLY A 419 20.57 -8.93 4.67
CA GLY A 419 21.19 -7.67 5.05
C GLY A 419 21.87 -6.94 3.89
N ASN A 420 21.73 -7.41 2.64
CA ASN A 420 22.25 -6.71 1.48
C ASN A 420 21.35 -5.55 1.09
N ARG A 421 21.95 -4.54 0.47
CA ARG A 421 21.22 -3.35 0.05
C ARG A 421 20.33 -3.62 -1.15
N VAL A 422 19.09 -3.15 -1.06
CA VAL A 422 18.11 -3.13 -2.15
C VAL A 422 18.10 -1.75 -2.79
N LEU A 423 18.27 -1.73 -4.11
CA LEU A 423 18.24 -0.50 -4.89
C LEU A 423 16.81 -0.11 -5.26
N VAL A 424 16.53 1.19 -5.28
CA VAL A 424 15.25 1.72 -5.74
C VAL A 424 15.13 1.48 -7.26
N ALA A 425 14.21 0.60 -7.65
CA ALA A 425 14.01 0.18 -9.03
C ALA A 425 13.01 1.08 -9.77
N LEU A 426 13.30 2.38 -9.88
CA LEU A 426 12.46 3.34 -10.60
C LEU A 426 13.32 4.37 -11.37
N PRO A 427 12.87 4.88 -12.54
CA PRO A 427 13.63 5.89 -13.29
C PRO A 427 13.99 7.10 -12.43
N SER A 428 15.27 7.48 -12.44
CA SER A 428 15.75 8.63 -11.66
C SER A 428 16.79 9.51 -12.38
N ILE A 429 16.76 10.79 -12.05
CA ILE A 429 17.74 11.80 -12.44
C ILE A 429 18.26 12.48 -11.17
N HIS A 430 19.58 12.58 -11.02
CA HIS A 430 20.24 13.18 -9.87
C HIS A 430 21.00 14.42 -10.31
N LEU A 431 20.72 15.56 -9.68
CA LEU A 431 21.41 16.84 -9.92
C LEU A 431 22.27 17.16 -8.70
N ILE A 432 23.58 17.27 -8.88
CA ILE A 432 24.55 17.37 -7.78
C ILE A 432 25.43 18.61 -7.97
N GLY A 433 25.53 19.46 -6.95
CA GLY A 433 26.40 20.63 -6.95
C GLY A 433 27.83 20.27 -6.59
N LYS A 434 28.80 20.56 -7.46
CA LYS A 434 30.23 20.27 -7.25
C LYS A 434 30.82 20.95 -6.01
N THR A 435 30.29 22.11 -5.62
CA THR A 435 30.73 22.86 -4.43
C THR A 435 29.77 22.71 -3.25
N ASP A 436 28.87 21.72 -3.31
CA ASP A 436 27.95 21.41 -2.23
C ASP A 436 28.70 20.77 -1.05
N PRO A 437 28.60 21.31 0.19
CA PRO A 437 29.15 20.65 1.37
C PRO A 437 28.64 19.21 1.58
N LEU A 438 27.47 18.88 1.02
CA LEU A 438 26.83 17.56 1.06
C LEU A 438 27.05 16.76 -0.23
N TYR A 439 28.03 17.12 -1.06
CA TYR A 439 28.34 16.45 -2.34
C TYR A 439 28.40 14.91 -2.22
N HIS A 440 29.09 14.40 -1.20
CA HIS A 440 29.22 12.95 -0.99
C HIS A 440 27.89 12.29 -0.61
N GLU A 441 27.04 12.96 0.16
CA GLU A 441 25.70 12.47 0.51
C GLU A 441 24.81 12.39 -0.74
N SER A 442 24.90 13.36 -1.65
CA SER A 442 24.16 13.33 -2.91
C SER A 442 24.58 12.19 -3.82
N HIS A 443 25.88 11.86 -3.86
CA HIS A 443 26.37 10.68 -4.58
C HIS A 443 25.90 9.38 -3.92
N ARG A 444 25.98 9.28 -2.59
CA ARG A 444 25.46 8.12 -1.84
C ARG A 444 23.97 7.91 -2.08
N LEU A 445 23.16 8.98 -2.09
CA LEU A 445 21.76 8.88 -2.45
C LEU A 445 21.60 8.36 -3.89
N ALA A 446 22.39 8.84 -4.86
CA ALA A 446 22.33 8.34 -6.24
C ALA A 446 22.72 6.85 -6.37
N LEU A 447 23.59 6.34 -5.47
CA LEU A 447 23.91 4.92 -5.37
C LEU A 447 22.76 4.08 -4.78
N SER A 448 21.79 4.69 -4.09
CA SER A 448 20.56 4.01 -3.64
C SER A 448 19.62 3.61 -4.76
N TRP A 449 19.82 4.12 -5.97
CA TRP A 449 18.92 3.92 -7.11
C TRP A 449 19.56 2.98 -8.14
N GLY A 450 18.76 2.07 -8.69
CA GLY A 450 19.21 1.15 -9.73
C GLY A 450 19.66 1.89 -11.00
N ASP A 451 20.66 1.36 -11.69
CA ASP A 451 21.17 1.97 -12.94
C ASP A 451 20.19 1.84 -14.11
N LYS A 452 19.33 0.83 -14.07
CA LYS A 452 18.23 0.61 -15.00
C LYS A 452 16.96 0.33 -14.21
N ALA A 453 15.86 0.94 -14.64
CA ALA A 453 14.55 0.63 -14.11
C ALA A 453 13.70 -0.08 -15.17
N GLU A 454 13.17 -1.24 -14.80
CA GLU A 454 12.16 -1.97 -15.58
C GLU A 454 10.80 -1.23 -15.53
N PRO A 455 9.93 -1.37 -16.54
CA PRO A 455 10.08 -2.15 -17.78
C PRO A 455 10.70 -1.36 -18.96
N ASN A 456 11.02 -0.07 -18.77
CA ASN A 456 11.39 0.83 -19.88
C ASN A 456 12.91 1.01 -20.08
N ALA A 457 13.73 0.26 -19.34
CA ALA A 457 15.19 0.32 -19.35
C ALA A 457 15.76 1.76 -19.22
N PHE A 458 15.06 2.66 -18.53
CA PHE A 458 15.52 4.03 -18.33
C PHE A 458 16.85 4.01 -17.57
N LYS A 459 17.90 4.57 -18.17
CA LYS A 459 19.22 4.66 -17.54
C LYS A 459 19.23 5.81 -16.55
N LYS A 460 19.53 5.53 -15.28
CA LYS A 460 19.78 6.55 -14.25
C LYS A 460 20.75 7.60 -14.78
N ARG A 461 20.43 8.88 -14.59
CA ARG A 461 21.29 9.99 -15.01
C ARG A 461 21.79 10.76 -13.80
N VAL A 462 23.07 11.10 -13.80
CA VAL A 462 23.69 11.95 -12.78
C VAL A 462 24.31 13.14 -13.49
N TYR A 463 23.86 14.34 -13.14
CA TYR A 463 24.36 15.60 -13.68
C TYR A 463 25.04 16.38 -12.57
N VAL A 464 26.32 16.68 -12.75
CA VAL A 464 27.10 17.50 -11.81
C VAL A 464 27.21 18.92 -12.36
N HIS A 465 26.88 19.94 -11.57
CA HIS A 465 26.96 21.35 -11.95
C HIS A 465 27.94 22.12 -11.04
N ASP A 466 28.47 23.26 -11.49
CA ASP A 466 29.50 24.03 -10.75
C ASP A 466 28.98 24.80 -9.51
N GLY A 467 27.72 24.58 -9.12
CA GLY A 467 27.09 25.24 -7.98
C GLY A 467 27.25 24.46 -6.67
N GLY A 468 26.80 25.07 -5.57
CA GLY A 468 26.71 24.43 -4.25
C GLY A 468 25.38 23.71 -4.02
N HIS A 469 24.89 23.70 -2.78
CA HIS A 469 23.63 23.07 -2.35
C HIS A 469 22.38 23.80 -2.86
N LYS A 470 22.13 23.75 -4.17
CA LYS A 470 21.05 24.46 -4.86
C LYS A 470 20.76 23.85 -6.23
N PHE A 471 19.64 24.24 -6.82
CA PHE A 471 19.36 23.95 -8.23
C PHE A 471 20.37 24.66 -9.15
N PRO A 472 20.70 24.08 -10.32
CA PRO A 472 21.48 24.77 -11.36
C PRO A 472 20.85 26.12 -11.71
N SER A 473 21.66 27.17 -11.85
CA SER A 473 21.14 28.51 -12.18
C SER A 473 20.48 28.53 -13.56
N ALA A 474 19.21 28.95 -13.64
CA ALA A 474 18.45 28.99 -14.89
C ALA A 474 19.09 29.86 -15.97
N SER A 475 19.70 30.98 -15.59
CA SER A 475 20.33 31.90 -16.55
C SER A 475 21.64 31.34 -17.13
N GLN A 476 22.40 30.59 -16.33
CA GLN A 476 23.70 30.04 -16.70
C GLN A 476 23.62 28.63 -17.30
N ASN A 477 22.51 27.91 -17.08
CA ASN A 477 22.37 26.49 -17.46
C ASN A 477 21.17 26.27 -18.42
N ARG A 478 20.96 27.19 -19.37
CA ARG A 478 19.81 27.15 -20.29
C ARG A 478 19.76 25.87 -21.13
N GLU A 479 20.90 25.45 -21.68
CA GLU A 479 20.99 24.27 -22.52
C GLU A 479 20.75 22.98 -21.72
N PHE A 480 21.29 22.91 -20.51
CA PHE A 480 21.01 21.84 -19.55
C PHE A 480 19.51 21.72 -19.26
N TYR A 481 18.82 22.82 -18.94
CA TYR A 481 17.38 22.78 -18.68
C TYR A 481 16.57 22.39 -19.92
N ALA A 482 16.99 22.82 -21.12
CA ALA A 482 16.36 22.40 -22.37
C ALA A 482 16.53 20.88 -22.61
N GLU A 483 17.70 20.32 -22.34
CA GLU A 483 17.94 18.87 -22.42
C GLU A 483 17.12 18.10 -21.38
N LEU A 484 17.13 18.55 -20.12
CA LEU A 484 16.35 17.96 -19.04
C LEU A 484 14.85 17.96 -19.37
N GLY A 485 14.34 19.07 -19.89
CA GLY A 485 12.96 19.18 -20.36
C GLY A 485 12.62 18.21 -21.49
N ARG A 486 13.51 18.04 -22.47
CA ARG A 486 13.34 17.03 -23.54
C ARG A 486 13.33 15.61 -22.99
N ALA A 487 14.24 15.27 -22.08
CA ALA A 487 14.32 13.95 -21.47
C ALA A 487 13.04 13.60 -20.69
N ILE A 488 12.50 14.56 -19.94
CA ILE A 488 11.23 14.40 -19.22
C ILE A 488 10.07 14.19 -20.18
N LYS A 489 9.92 15.05 -21.21
CA LYS A 489 8.85 14.94 -22.21
C LYS A 489 8.87 13.59 -22.94
N GLN A 490 10.07 13.14 -23.33
CA GLN A 490 10.27 11.84 -23.98
C GLN A 490 9.87 10.67 -23.07
N HIS A 491 10.33 10.68 -21.81
CA HIS A 491 10.01 9.62 -20.85
C HIS A 491 8.53 9.56 -20.52
N CYS A 492 7.91 10.72 -20.28
CA CYS A 492 6.49 10.81 -19.94
C CYS A 492 5.56 10.57 -21.14
N LYS A 493 6.10 10.59 -22.38
CA LYS A 493 5.36 10.56 -23.65
C LYS A 493 4.30 11.66 -23.76
N LYS A 494 4.63 12.86 -23.27
CA LYS A 494 3.74 14.03 -23.23
C LYS A 494 4.51 15.29 -23.62
N GLY A 495 3.81 16.28 -24.19
CA GLY A 495 4.41 17.57 -24.54
C GLY A 495 5.42 17.53 -25.68
N ILE A 496 5.39 16.48 -26.52
CA ILE A 496 6.16 16.39 -27.77
C ILE A 496 5.32 17.07 -28.86
N GLU A 497 5.80 18.18 -29.40
CA GLU A 497 5.24 18.72 -30.64
C GLU A 497 5.60 17.76 -31.78
N THR A 498 4.60 17.07 -32.36
CA THR A 498 4.79 16.34 -33.61
C THR A 498 4.96 17.36 -34.72
N ASN A 499 6.20 17.67 -35.10
CA ASN A 499 6.51 18.35 -36.35
C ASN A 499 6.25 17.38 -37.52
N ALA A 500 4.99 17.12 -37.81
CA ALA A 500 4.53 16.33 -38.95
C ALA A 500 3.33 17.02 -39.61
N SER A 501 3.48 18.31 -39.94
CA SER A 501 2.57 19.02 -40.85
C SER A 501 3.19 20.34 -41.32
N ARG A 502 4.38 20.27 -41.92
CA ARG A 502 4.91 21.28 -42.85
C ARG A 502 5.96 20.61 -43.75
N LEU A 503 5.49 19.90 -44.76
CA LEU A 503 6.16 19.72 -46.05
C LEU A 503 5.07 19.49 -47.10
#